data_AF-A0A963LPB8-F1
#
_entry.id   AF-A0A963LPB8-F1
#
_cell.length_a   1.000
_cell.length_b   1.000
_cell.length_c   1.000
_cell.angle_alpha   90.00
_cell.angle_beta   90.00
_cell.angle_gamma   90.00
#
_symmetry.space_group_name_H-M   'P 1'
#
loop_
_entity.id
_entity.type
_entity.pdbx_description
1 polymer ?
#
loop_
_entity_poly.entity_id
_entity_poly.type
_entity_poly.pdbx_seq_one_letter_code
_entity_poly.pdbx_strand_id
1 'polypeptide(L)' 'TPHALVWELGNTPFARESRYGELVQAGISQDQYQALGQSVTSGWVLGDPRFVAGLQGRMQRRLTPSMPGRPVKKLPAPD' A
#
# COMPACT_ATOMS: atom_id res chain seq x y z
N THR A 1 15.88 -10.22 -16.06
CA THR A 1 16.83 -9.08 -16.02
C THR A 1 16.52 -8.21 -14.79
N PRO A 2 17.50 -7.54 -14.17
CA PRO A 2 17.25 -6.68 -12.99
C PRO A 2 16.30 -5.52 -13.31
N HIS A 3 15.49 -5.11 -12.33
CA HIS A 3 14.55 -3.99 -12.45
C HIS A 3 15.31 -2.64 -12.58
N ALA A 4 14.77 -1.67 -13.33
CA ALA A 4 15.43 -0.38 -13.58
C ALA A 4 15.86 0.36 -12.29
N LEU A 5 15.00 0.37 -11.27
CA LEU A 5 15.31 0.95 -9.96
C LEU A 5 16.59 0.38 -9.30
N VAL A 6 16.95 -0.88 -9.58
CA VAL A 6 18.19 -1.48 -9.05
C VAL A 6 19.44 -0.86 -9.71
N TRP A 7 19.33 -0.41 -10.96
CA TRP A 7 20.40 0.29 -11.67
C TRP A 7 20.55 1.73 -11.20
N GLU A 8 19.45 2.39 -10.84
CA GLU A 8 19.45 3.75 -10.31
C GLU A 8 20.15 3.87 -8.94
N LEU A 9 20.28 2.77 -8.19
CA LEU A 9 21.01 2.76 -6.92
C LEU A 9 22.53 2.96 -7.08
N GLY A 10 23.07 2.73 -8.28
CA GLY A 10 24.49 2.95 -8.56
C GLY A 10 25.15 1.88 -9.42
N ASN A 11 26.24 2.27 -10.05
CA ASN A 11 26.99 1.46 -11.01
C ASN A 11 28.06 0.56 -10.36
N THR A 12 28.34 0.74 -9.06
CA THR A 12 29.28 -0.11 -8.31
C THR A 12 28.57 -0.81 -7.15
N PRO A 13 29.05 -2.00 -6.71
CA PRO A 13 28.47 -2.69 -5.56
C PRO A 13 28.40 -1.81 -4.30
N PHE A 14 29.47 -1.10 -3.96
CA PHE A 14 29.52 -0.23 -2.78
C PHE A 14 28.56 0.97 -2.87
N ALA A 15 28.46 1.61 -4.04
CA ALA A 15 27.53 2.73 -4.23
C ALA A 15 26.07 2.27 -4.07
N ARG A 16 25.75 1.08 -4.59
CA ARG A 16 24.41 0.49 -4.46
C ARG A 16 24.07 0.19 -3.00
N GLU A 17 25.02 -0.38 -2.24
CA GLU A 17 24.83 -0.65 -0.82
C GLU A 17 24.62 0.63 -0.01
N SER A 18 25.46 1.65 -0.22
CA SER A 18 25.32 2.97 0.43
C SER A 18 23.96 3.59 0.13
N ARG A 19 23.57 3.61 -1.16
CA ARG A 19 22.32 4.24 -1.59
C ARG A 19 21.09 3.52 -1.06
N TYR A 20 21.12 2.19 -1.01
CA TYR A 20 20.07 1.41 -0.37
C TYR A 20 20.00 1.70 1.14
N GLY A 21 21.15 1.76 1.82
CA GLY A 21 21.23 2.13 3.24
C GLY A 21 20.60 3.49 3.53
N GLU A 22 20.90 4.50 2.70
CA GLU A 22 20.27 5.84 2.80
C GLU A 22 18.75 5.78 2.67
N LEU A 23 18.22 5.01 1.71
CA LEU A 23 16.77 4.84 1.53
C LEU A 23 16.11 4.16 2.73
N VAL A 24 16.76 3.14 3.29
CA VAL A 24 16.28 2.44 4.49
C VAL A 24 16.26 3.39 5.69
N GLN A 25 17.31 4.19 5.87
CA GLN A 25 17.40 5.18 6.96
C GLN A 25 16.39 6.31 6.82
N ALA A 26 16.16 6.79 5.59
CA ALA A 26 15.14 7.81 5.31
C ALA A 26 13.72 7.32 5.70
N GLY A 27 13.51 6.00 5.64
CA GLY A 27 12.25 5.38 6.05
C GLY A 27 11.09 5.75 5.14
N ILE A 28 9.88 5.62 5.66
CA ILE A 28 8.64 5.93 4.97
C ILE A 28 7.82 6.94 5.77
N SER A 29 6.93 7.64 5.08
CA SER A 29 6.01 8.56 5.75
C SER A 29 5.08 7.82 6.72
N GLN A 30 4.55 8.55 7.70
CA GLN A 30 3.57 8.00 8.65
C GLN A 30 2.34 7.43 7.92
N ASP A 31 1.87 8.09 6.87
CA ASP A 31 0.72 7.64 6.09
C ASP A 31 0.99 6.29 5.40
N GLN A 32 2.18 6.14 4.81
CA GLN A 32 2.61 4.86 4.21
C GLN A 32 2.72 3.77 5.26
N TYR A 33 3.30 4.08 6.43
CA TYR A 33 3.41 3.14 7.54
C TYR A 33 2.03 2.65 8.01
N GLN A 34 1.08 3.56 8.20
CA GLN A 34 -0.29 3.23 8.58
C GLN A 34 -0.99 2.40 7.51
N ALA A 35 -0.85 2.76 6.23
CA ALA A 35 -1.46 2.02 5.13
C ALA A 35 -0.93 0.58 5.03
N LEU A 36 0.40 0.40 5.16
CA LEU A 36 1.03 -0.92 5.20
C LEU A 36 0.53 -1.73 6.41
N GLY A 37 0.54 -1.13 7.60
CA GLY A 37 0.07 -1.78 8.82
C GLY A 37 -1.39 -2.25 8.71
N GLN A 38 -2.28 -1.36 8.27
CA GLN A 38 -3.69 -1.69 8.05
C GLN A 38 -3.85 -2.82 7.03
N SER A 39 -3.17 -2.76 5.89
CA SER A 39 -3.24 -3.81 4.86
C SER A 39 -2.74 -5.16 5.36
N VAL A 40 -1.63 -5.20 6.11
CA VAL A 40 -1.10 -6.44 6.69
C VAL A 40 -2.04 -7.03 7.73
N THR A 41 -2.53 -6.22 8.69
CA THR A 41 -3.36 -6.71 9.79
C THR A 41 -4.77 -7.08 9.35
N SER A 42 -5.37 -6.33 8.41
CA SER A 42 -6.71 -6.63 7.88
C SER A 42 -6.70 -7.64 6.73
N GLY A 43 -5.53 -7.89 6.13
CA GLY A 43 -5.37 -8.74 4.97
C GLY A 43 -5.95 -8.16 3.68
N TRP A 44 -6.17 -6.84 3.60
CA TRP A 44 -6.63 -6.15 2.39
C TRP A 44 -5.47 -5.68 1.52
N VAL A 45 -5.69 -5.64 0.21
CA VAL A 45 -4.63 -5.28 -0.74
C VAL A 45 -4.30 -3.79 -0.65
N LEU A 46 -3.00 -3.48 -0.61
CA LEU A 46 -2.48 -2.13 -0.78
C LEU A 46 -2.15 -1.87 -2.25
N GLY A 47 -2.64 -0.77 -2.82
CA GLY A 47 -2.31 -0.35 -4.17
C GLY A 47 -3.24 0.73 -4.72
N ASP A 48 -2.91 1.28 -5.88
CA ASP A 48 -3.77 2.23 -6.61
C ASP A 48 -5.12 1.58 -6.98
N PRO A 49 -6.23 2.36 -7.02
CA PRO A 49 -7.54 1.82 -7.37
C PRO A 49 -7.59 1.02 -8.68
N ARG A 50 -6.82 1.40 -9.71
CA ARG A 50 -6.77 0.64 -10.98
C ARG A 50 -6.08 -0.70 -10.80
N PHE A 51 -5.00 -0.73 -10.02
CA PHE A 51 -4.29 -1.97 -9.68
C PHE A 51 -5.21 -2.92 -8.92
N VAL A 52 -5.91 -2.43 -7.89
CA VAL A 52 -6.81 -3.25 -7.07
C VAL A 52 -7.98 -3.77 -7.90
N ALA A 53 -8.59 -2.95 -8.76
CA ALA A 53 -9.66 -3.37 -9.65
C ALA A 53 -9.20 -4.45 -10.65
N GLY A 54 -8.03 -4.26 -11.26
CA GLY A 54 -7.45 -5.25 -12.18
C GLY A 54 -7.02 -6.55 -11.47
N LEU A 55 -6.67 -6.49 -10.20
CA LEU A 55 -6.39 -7.68 -9.39
C LEU A 55 -7.69 -8.40 -8.97
N GLN A 56 -8.76 -7.66 -8.67
CA GLN A 56 -10.04 -8.25 -8.27
C GLN A 56 -10.64 -9.15 -9.35
N GLY A 57 -10.48 -8.80 -10.64
CA GLY A 57 -10.95 -9.64 -11.75
C GLY A 57 -10.20 -10.97 -11.91
N ARG A 58 -9.01 -11.10 -11.29
CA ARG A 58 -8.17 -12.31 -11.38
C ARG A 58 -8.25 -13.18 -10.12
N MET A 59 -8.88 -12.69 -9.06
CA MET A 59 -8.92 -13.32 -7.75
C MET A 59 -10.36 -13.65 -7.37
N GLN A 60 -10.62 -14.86 -6.88
CA GLN A 60 -11.95 -15.27 -6.42
C GLN A 60 -12.36 -14.55 -5.12
N ARG A 61 -11.38 -14.16 -4.31
CA ARG A 61 -11.59 -13.46 -3.03
C ARG A 61 -11.78 -11.96 -3.26
N ARG A 62 -12.59 -11.32 -2.42
CA ARG A 62 -12.67 -9.86 -2.29
C ARG A 62 -11.32 -9.27 -1.82
N LEU A 63 -10.90 -8.19 -2.45
CA LEU A 63 -9.63 -7.52 -2.17
C LEU A 63 -9.77 -6.23 -1.35
N THR A 64 -11.00 -5.76 -1.15
CA THR A 64 -11.35 -4.57 -0.38
C THR A 64 -12.44 -4.86 0.66
N PRO A 65 -12.51 -4.09 1.76
CA PRO A 65 -13.60 -4.20 2.72
C PRO A 65 -14.96 -3.88 2.08
N SER A 66 -16.04 -4.47 2.59
CA SER A 66 -17.40 -4.07 2.21
C SER A 66 -17.90 -3.00 3.18
N MET A 67 -19.01 -2.35 2.84
CA MET A 67 -19.72 -1.53 3.82
C MET A 67 -20.09 -2.38 5.03
N PRO A 68 -19.79 -1.93 6.26
CA PRO A 68 -20.27 -2.58 7.47
C PRO A 68 -21.80 -2.69 7.44
N GLY A 69 -22.35 -3.85 7.79
CA GLY A 69 -23.80 -4.10 7.72
C GLY A 69 -24.63 -3.34 8.76
N ARG A 70 -24.00 -2.60 9.68
CA ARG A 70 -24.72 -1.83 10.71
C ARG A 70 -25.44 -0.65 10.07
N PRO A 71 -26.75 -0.48 10.27
CA PRO A 71 -27.48 0.70 9.79
C PRO A 71 -26.84 1.98 10.34
N VAL A 72 -26.67 2.97 9.47
CA VAL A 72 -26.26 4.31 9.89
C VAL A 72 -27.42 4.92 10.70
N LYS A 73 -27.14 5.40 11.92
CA LYS A 73 -28.15 6.06 12.76
C LYS A 73 -28.60 7.33 12.03
N LYS A 74 -29.89 7.44 11.69
CA LYS A 74 -30.45 8.68 11.13
C LYS A 74 -30.32 9.78 12.20
N LEU A 75 -29.64 10.87 11.88
CA LEU A 75 -29.67 12.07 12.71
C LEU A 75 -31.09 12.66 12.63
N PRO A 76 -31.72 13.06 13.74
CA PRO A 76 -33.01 13.74 13.70
C PRO A 76 -32.91 15.01 12.84
N ALA A 77 -33.98 15.35 12.14
CA ALA A 77 -34.05 16.57 11.33
C ALA A 77 -33.85 17.80 12.23
N PRO A 78 -33.15 18.85 11.75
CA PRO A 78 -33.11 20.11 12.48
C PRO A 78 -34.53 20.70 12.53
N ASP A 79 -34.89 21.24 13.70
CA ASP A 79 -36.14 21.99 13.93
C ASP A 79 -36.20 23.27 13.08
#